data_AF-A0A8B7PS49-F1
#
_entry.id   AF-A0A8B7PS49-F1
#
_cell.length_a   1.000
_cell.length_b   1.000
_cell.length_c   1.000
_cell.angle_alpha   90.00
_cell.angle_beta   90.00
_cell.angle_gamma   90.00
#
_symmetry.space_group_name_H-M   'P 1'
#
loop_
_entity.id
_entity.type
_entity.pdbx_description
1 polymer ?
#
loop_
_entity_poly.entity_id
_entity_poly.type
_entity_poly.pdbx_seq_one_letter_code
_entity_poly.pdbx_strand_id
1 'polypeptide(L)'
;VHEHLNFQDDDNMDFEDQNTEEFLLKDTFNFLLSNESSPSIFSEIFQRLYRSGVFKGENYQKELNQCLSLEDINSIMTFIKELRSLGQFQLLFPSITLGTQSWMREFYDMANPMGKPGSVPTQYWSLLKVFEQFQLLNKKAQLYPLEWNSFTEDENIEKPQVPFDATEHKKDVSVSSVANYPLGLGTNKISMFVVDESPVQGESLITYKLTIHREDRPSLPLFEDFTACGFVQDCGLLIHPEETCGLQPISPDYIEAISQSELKICSSGDTKGQWIVPCLSCSDNRTCDWREITWQPHNCQYGVLTKPQLQRCLEGRKILFIGDSTNRGIMYYLIERLNETLQEWQKVHGTKIYRNVNDGKTLISYSYYPQFWINPSMRPTFEKALEHLLQRSRPLENTRQTVLVVGGVQWLNSNHLQIIHKVLKRENLLNVLVIIKTLGIGFHLPVDGVHFLTQSEVQNLWKENLIILDAAKKYGYEVLDTFAITMGRYKEFLQGTCGCHFHEVVKSKLSKEHHFIKIKQSRNHIVGKYFSNQNKLQQQQQDSVINYQSPYHVRGPINEVCSEILLSRMCASKGAV
;
A
#
# COMPACT_ATOMS: atom_id res chain seq x y z
N VAL A 1 -30.89 5.75 5.24
CA VAL A 1 -31.95 6.21 4.32
C VAL A 1 -32.52 4.97 3.70
N HIS A 2 -33.60 4.47 4.30
CA HIS A 2 -34.43 3.40 3.77
C HIS A 2 -35.47 4.05 2.86
N GLU A 3 -35.69 3.52 1.66
CA GLU A 3 -36.98 3.59 0.97
C GLU A 3 -37.01 2.65 -0.25
N HIS A 4 -37.79 1.58 -0.09
CA HIS A 4 -38.64 0.86 -1.05
C HIS A 4 -38.19 0.70 -2.52
N LEU A 5 -37.88 -0.55 -2.88
CA LEU A 5 -38.22 -1.13 -4.18
C LEU A 5 -38.98 -2.43 -3.92
N ASN A 6 -40.28 -2.40 -4.21
CA ASN A 6 -41.11 -3.59 -4.37
C ASN A 6 -40.65 -4.30 -5.65
N PHE A 7 -40.35 -5.59 -5.57
CA PHE A 7 -40.29 -6.46 -6.74
C PHE A 7 -41.67 -7.09 -6.93
N GLN A 8 -42.20 -6.96 -8.14
CA GLN A 8 -43.28 -7.80 -8.64
C GLN A 8 -42.71 -9.20 -8.87
N ASP A 9 -43.36 -10.20 -8.29
CA ASP A 9 -43.23 -11.60 -8.69
C ASP A 9 -43.57 -11.70 -10.18
N ASP A 10 -42.66 -12.28 -10.96
CA ASP A 10 -43.03 -12.98 -12.18
C ASP A 10 -42.37 -14.37 -12.16
N ASP A 11 -43.27 -15.35 -12.12
CA ASP A 11 -43.04 -16.76 -11.90
C ASP A 11 -42.40 -17.42 -13.14
N ASN A 12 -41.09 -17.70 -13.15
CA ASN A 12 -40.49 -18.90 -13.79
C ASN A 12 -38.94 -18.96 -13.75
N MET A 13 -38.34 -19.06 -12.56
CA MET A 13 -37.04 -19.73 -12.41
C MET A 13 -37.22 -20.76 -11.30
N ASP A 14 -36.96 -22.03 -11.61
CA ASP A 14 -37.12 -23.14 -10.66
C ASP A 14 -36.36 -22.83 -9.36
N PHE A 15 -37.10 -22.66 -8.27
CA PHE A 15 -36.60 -22.33 -6.92
C PHE A 15 -35.53 -23.31 -6.41
N GLU A 16 -35.36 -24.48 -7.03
CA GLU A 16 -34.34 -25.46 -6.67
C GLU A 16 -32.92 -25.06 -7.12
N ASP A 17 -32.75 -24.40 -8.27
CA ASP A 17 -31.42 -24.06 -8.80
C ASP A 17 -30.76 -22.91 -8.02
N GLN A 18 -31.52 -21.87 -7.67
CA GLN A 18 -31.03 -20.73 -6.89
C GLN A 18 -30.64 -21.12 -5.46
N ASN A 19 -31.41 -22.02 -4.85
CA ASN A 19 -31.07 -22.57 -3.54
C ASN A 19 -29.80 -23.41 -3.61
N THR A 20 -29.63 -24.24 -4.65
CA THR A 20 -28.47 -25.12 -4.81
C THR A 20 -27.17 -24.33 -4.97
N GLU A 21 -27.18 -23.25 -5.76
CA GLU A 21 -26.02 -22.36 -5.90
C GLU A 21 -25.71 -21.58 -4.62
N GLU A 22 -26.74 -21.08 -3.92
CA GLU A 22 -26.56 -20.40 -2.63
C GLU A 22 -25.98 -21.34 -1.57
N PHE A 23 -26.46 -22.59 -1.50
CA PHE A 23 -25.90 -23.61 -0.61
C PHE A 23 -24.45 -23.94 -0.97
N LEU A 24 -24.13 -24.14 -2.24
CA LEU A 24 -22.78 -24.45 -2.69
C LEU A 24 -21.80 -23.32 -2.33
N LEU A 25 -22.18 -22.06 -2.56
CA LEU A 25 -21.36 -20.90 -2.24
C LEU A 25 -21.22 -20.72 -0.73
N LYS A 26 -22.32 -20.84 0.02
CA LYS A 26 -22.32 -20.73 1.48
C LYS A 26 -21.45 -21.80 2.13
N ASP A 27 -21.57 -23.05 1.68
CA ASP A 27 -20.73 -24.14 2.18
C ASP A 27 -19.28 -23.95 1.75
N THR A 28 -19.00 -23.39 0.56
CA THR A 28 -17.63 -23.08 0.12
C THR A 28 -16.99 -22.01 1.02
N PHE A 29 -17.73 -20.95 1.35
CA PHE A 29 -17.23 -19.90 2.24
C PHE A 29 -17.09 -20.38 3.68
N ASN A 30 -18.02 -21.21 4.17
CA ASN A 30 -17.88 -21.84 5.48
C ASN A 30 -16.68 -22.79 5.53
N PHE A 31 -16.45 -23.52 4.44
CA PHE A 31 -15.31 -24.42 4.25
C PHE A 31 -13.98 -23.65 4.32
N LEU A 32 -13.82 -22.60 3.50
CA LEU A 32 -12.56 -21.84 3.36
C LEU A 32 -12.30 -20.83 4.48
N LEU A 33 -13.35 -20.27 5.11
CA LEU A 33 -13.26 -19.12 6.01
C LEU A 33 -13.77 -19.42 7.44
N SER A 34 -13.83 -20.69 7.83
CA SER A 34 -14.25 -21.09 9.17
C SER A 34 -13.40 -20.40 10.25
N ASN A 35 -14.07 -19.65 11.13
CA ASN A 35 -13.46 -18.96 12.28
C ASN A 35 -13.16 -19.90 13.47
N GLU A 36 -13.28 -21.21 13.29
CA GLU A 36 -13.01 -22.15 14.38
C GLU A 36 -11.52 -22.28 14.69
N SER A 37 -11.16 -22.04 15.95
CA SER A 37 -9.84 -22.38 16.45
C SER A 37 -9.70 -23.92 16.51
N SER A 38 -8.80 -24.50 15.70
CA SER A 38 -8.43 -25.92 15.69
C SER A 38 -7.22 -26.35 16.57
N PRO A 39 -6.60 -25.54 17.45
CA PRO A 39 -5.30 -25.89 18.04
C PRO A 39 -5.35 -27.11 18.98
N SER A 40 -6.49 -27.42 19.61
CA SER A 40 -6.63 -28.61 20.47
C SER A 40 -6.61 -29.92 19.66
N ILE A 41 -7.35 -29.98 18.55
CA ILE A 41 -7.42 -31.14 17.66
C ILE A 41 -6.10 -31.30 16.89
N PHE A 42 -5.53 -30.18 16.43
CA PHE A 42 -4.20 -30.16 15.82
C PHE A 42 -3.17 -30.77 16.77
N SER A 43 -3.14 -30.35 18.03
CA SER A 43 -2.23 -30.90 19.04
C SER A 43 -2.43 -32.42 19.23
N GLU A 44 -3.67 -32.91 19.23
CA GLU A 44 -3.96 -34.33 19.41
C GLU A 44 -3.58 -35.19 18.18
N ILE A 45 -3.90 -34.74 16.97
CA ILE A 45 -3.50 -35.38 15.71
C ILE A 45 -1.98 -35.38 15.59
N PHE A 46 -1.35 -34.23 15.87
CA PHE A 46 0.10 -34.07 15.81
C PHE A 46 0.82 -34.99 16.81
N GLN A 47 0.31 -35.11 18.05
CA GLN A 47 0.87 -36.05 19.04
C GLN A 47 0.74 -37.52 18.61
N ARG A 48 -0.35 -37.91 17.94
CA ARG A 48 -0.53 -39.28 17.41
C ARG A 48 0.43 -39.58 16.27
N LEU A 49 0.61 -38.64 15.34
CA LEU A 49 1.56 -38.77 14.23
C LEU A 49 3.01 -38.81 14.70
N TYR A 50 3.35 -38.05 15.76
CA TYR A 50 4.68 -38.08 16.36
C TYR A 50 4.95 -39.39 17.11
N ARG A 51 3.96 -39.93 17.83
CA ARG A 51 4.06 -41.25 18.52
C ARG A 51 4.17 -42.42 17.55
N SER A 52 3.56 -42.35 16.36
CA SER A 52 3.62 -43.41 15.34
C SER A 52 4.90 -43.39 14.50
N GLY A 53 5.84 -42.46 14.74
CA GLY A 53 7.14 -42.40 14.06
C GLY A 53 7.06 -42.00 12.57
N VAL A 54 5.92 -41.45 12.15
CA VAL A 54 5.46 -41.40 10.77
C VAL A 54 6.14 -40.35 9.87
N PHE A 55 6.72 -39.30 10.46
CA PHE A 55 7.43 -38.24 9.72
C PHE A 55 8.86 -38.63 9.34
N LYS A 56 9.33 -39.82 9.70
CA LYS A 56 10.58 -40.37 9.18
C LYS A 56 10.28 -40.97 7.81
N GLY A 57 10.67 -40.25 6.75
CA GLY A 57 10.58 -40.76 5.39
C GLY A 57 11.21 -42.15 5.26
N GLU A 58 10.57 -43.03 4.50
CA GLU A 58 11.14 -44.32 4.13
C GLU A 58 12.40 -44.05 3.29
N ASN A 59 13.55 -44.58 3.74
CA ASN A 59 14.90 -44.48 3.15
C ASN A 59 15.73 -43.20 3.35
N TYR A 60 15.81 -42.67 4.57
CA TYR A 60 17.03 -41.95 4.98
C TYR A 60 17.54 -42.42 6.35
N GLN A 61 18.86 -42.64 6.41
CA GLN A 61 19.58 -43.02 7.63
C GLN A 61 19.28 -42.03 8.77
N LYS A 62 19.29 -42.57 10.00
CA LYS A 62 19.07 -41.86 11.27
C LYS A 62 19.64 -40.43 11.30
N GLU A 63 18.80 -39.44 11.06
CA GLU A 63 18.99 -38.09 11.59
C GLU A 63 17.88 -37.79 12.61
N LEU A 64 18.34 -37.29 13.76
CA LEU A 64 17.50 -36.83 14.85
C LEU A 64 16.71 -35.59 14.41
N ASN A 65 15.40 -35.61 14.71
CA ASN A 65 14.52 -34.43 14.76
C ASN A 65 14.39 -33.61 13.47
N GLN A 66 13.65 -34.11 12.48
CA GLN A 66 13.03 -33.22 11.50
C GLN A 66 11.95 -32.38 12.21
N CYS A 67 12.24 -31.09 12.41
CA CYS A 67 11.24 -30.09 12.73
C CYS A 67 10.39 -29.84 11.48
N LEU A 68 9.07 -29.88 11.60
CA LEU A 68 8.18 -29.40 10.54
C LEU A 68 8.48 -27.91 10.30
N SER A 69 8.49 -27.50 9.03
CA SER A 69 8.55 -26.08 8.72
C SER A 69 7.25 -25.39 9.15
N LEU A 70 7.29 -24.06 9.31
CA LEU A 70 6.09 -23.29 9.60
C LEU A 70 5.04 -23.44 8.48
N GLU A 71 5.47 -23.64 7.23
CA GLU A 71 4.61 -23.91 6.09
C GLU A 71 3.91 -25.26 6.23
N ASP A 72 4.63 -26.32 6.58
CA ASP A 72 4.04 -27.65 6.82
C ASP A 72 3.01 -27.62 7.97
N ILE A 73 3.34 -26.91 9.05
CA ILE A 73 2.43 -26.72 10.19
C ILE A 73 1.17 -25.98 9.75
N ASN A 74 1.32 -24.90 8.97
CA ASN A 74 0.19 -24.13 8.46
C ASN A 74 -0.68 -24.95 7.51
N SER A 75 -0.09 -25.70 6.58
CA SER A 75 -0.82 -26.59 5.65
C SER A 75 -1.61 -27.66 6.40
N ILE A 76 -1.01 -28.29 7.42
CA ILE A 76 -1.71 -29.29 8.24
C ILE A 76 -2.83 -28.63 9.07
N MET A 77 -2.57 -27.46 9.66
CA MET A 77 -3.59 -26.73 10.42
C MET A 77 -4.77 -26.30 9.55
N THR A 78 -4.51 -25.84 8.33
CA THR A 78 -5.53 -25.45 7.35
C THR A 78 -6.33 -26.67 6.91
N PHE A 79 -5.66 -27.77 6.55
CA PHE A 79 -6.34 -29.01 6.15
C PHE A 79 -7.26 -29.56 7.26
N ILE A 80 -6.84 -29.52 8.53
CA ILE A 80 -7.69 -29.94 9.66
C ILE A 80 -8.90 -29.01 9.86
N LYS A 81 -8.75 -27.70 9.58
CA LYS A 81 -9.87 -26.76 9.63
C LYS A 81 -10.88 -27.07 8.53
N GLU A 82 -10.40 -27.24 7.30
CA GLU A 82 -11.18 -27.61 6.12
C GLU A 82 -11.95 -28.91 6.33
N LEU A 83 -11.31 -29.95 6.89
CA LEU A 83 -11.97 -31.23 7.22
C LEU A 83 -13.13 -31.08 8.22
N ARG A 84 -13.09 -30.07 9.08
CA ARG A 84 -14.14 -29.81 10.07
C ARG A 84 -15.31 -29.03 9.50
N SER A 85 -15.08 -28.26 8.44
CA SER A 85 -16.05 -27.36 7.79
C SER A 85 -16.48 -27.84 6.40
N LEU A 86 -16.35 -29.14 6.10
CA LEU A 86 -16.72 -29.73 4.80
C LEU A 86 -18.16 -29.42 4.37
N GLY A 87 -19.10 -29.20 5.29
CA GLY A 87 -20.51 -28.97 4.92
C GLY A 87 -21.05 -30.16 4.12
N GLN A 88 -21.61 -29.89 2.94
CA GLN A 88 -22.00 -30.93 1.97
C GLN A 88 -20.88 -31.37 1.00
N PHE A 89 -19.69 -30.76 1.06
CA PHE A 89 -18.57 -31.17 0.22
C PHE A 89 -18.00 -32.51 0.65
N GLN A 90 -17.58 -33.30 -0.35
CA GLN A 90 -16.88 -34.55 -0.15
C GLN A 90 -15.38 -34.37 -0.43
N LEU A 91 -14.54 -34.86 0.48
CA LEU A 91 -13.10 -34.92 0.25
C LEU A 91 -12.78 -36.01 -0.77
N LEU A 92 -12.32 -35.62 -1.96
CA LEU A 92 -11.87 -36.54 -3.00
C LEU A 92 -10.35 -36.78 -2.95
N PHE A 93 -9.59 -35.83 -2.40
CA PHE A 93 -8.14 -35.91 -2.28
C PHE A 93 -7.64 -35.19 -1.01
N PRO A 94 -6.66 -35.74 -0.25
CA PRO A 94 -5.95 -37.00 -0.46
C PRO A 94 -6.86 -38.23 -0.28
N SER A 95 -6.70 -39.23 -1.16
CA SER A 95 -7.54 -40.44 -1.17
C SER A 95 -6.84 -41.65 -0.54
N ILE A 96 -7.61 -42.45 0.21
CA ILE A 96 -7.23 -43.75 0.76
C ILE A 96 -7.38 -44.91 -0.25
N THR A 97 -7.90 -44.64 -1.46
CA THR A 97 -8.08 -45.68 -2.49
C THR A 97 -6.73 -46.17 -3.00
N LEU A 98 -6.58 -47.50 -3.08
CA LEU A 98 -5.34 -48.16 -3.51
C LEU A 98 -4.89 -47.72 -4.92
N GLY A 99 -5.86 -47.43 -5.81
CA GLY A 99 -5.59 -46.86 -7.14
C GLY A 99 -4.84 -45.53 -7.06
N THR A 100 -5.39 -44.54 -6.36
CA THR A 100 -4.75 -43.21 -6.24
C THR A 100 -3.38 -43.28 -5.55
N GLN A 101 -3.21 -44.15 -4.55
CA GLN A 101 -1.92 -44.37 -3.89
C GLN A 101 -0.87 -45.02 -4.81
N SER A 102 -1.30 -45.88 -5.74
CA SER A 102 -0.42 -46.48 -6.75
C SER A 102 0.01 -45.44 -7.79
N TRP A 103 -0.93 -44.63 -8.27
CA TRP A 103 -0.65 -43.57 -9.25
C TRP A 103 0.30 -42.51 -8.68
N MET A 104 0.13 -42.10 -7.41
CA MET A 104 1.02 -41.13 -6.76
C MET A 104 2.45 -41.66 -6.61
N ARG A 105 2.65 -42.96 -6.42
CA ARG A 105 3.98 -43.59 -6.47
C ARG A 105 4.52 -43.62 -7.90
N GLU A 106 3.75 -44.12 -8.85
CA GLU A 106 4.20 -44.31 -10.24
C GLU A 106 4.58 -43.01 -10.95
N PHE A 107 3.78 -41.94 -10.81
CA PHE A 107 4.03 -40.66 -11.49
C PHE A 107 5.19 -39.86 -10.86
N TYR A 108 5.39 -39.97 -9.55
CA TYR A 108 6.31 -39.08 -8.85
C TYR A 108 7.58 -39.76 -8.31
N ASP A 109 7.61 -41.10 -8.19
CA ASP A 109 8.85 -41.84 -7.88
C ASP A 109 9.85 -41.76 -9.05
N MET A 110 9.36 -41.64 -10.31
CA MET A 110 10.23 -41.39 -11.47
C MET A 110 10.78 -39.96 -11.54
N ALA A 111 10.08 -38.98 -10.96
CA ALA A 111 10.43 -37.56 -11.06
C ALA A 111 11.34 -37.05 -9.93
N ASN A 112 11.48 -37.79 -8.81
CA ASN A 112 12.23 -37.29 -7.65
C ASN A 112 12.87 -38.41 -6.79
N PRO A 113 13.96 -39.05 -7.25
CA PRO A 113 14.59 -40.18 -6.55
C PRO A 113 15.26 -39.82 -5.21
N MET A 114 15.38 -38.53 -4.85
CA MET A 114 16.11 -38.08 -3.65
C MET A 114 15.26 -37.56 -2.48
N GLY A 115 13.92 -37.70 -2.50
CA GLY A 115 13.10 -37.52 -1.29
C GLY A 115 13.32 -36.19 -0.55
N LYS A 116 13.23 -35.06 -1.28
CA LYS A 116 13.35 -33.73 -0.66
C LYS A 116 12.13 -33.41 0.23
N PRO A 117 12.32 -32.84 1.44
CA PRO A 117 11.23 -32.29 2.24
C PRO A 117 10.44 -31.25 1.43
N GLY A 118 9.10 -31.28 1.50
CA GLY A 118 8.22 -30.39 0.74
C GLY A 118 7.91 -30.83 -0.70
N SER A 119 8.34 -32.02 -1.14
CA SER A 119 7.95 -32.56 -2.44
C SER A 119 6.47 -32.97 -2.49
N VAL A 120 5.84 -32.91 -3.67
CA VAL A 120 4.43 -33.29 -3.89
C VAL A 120 4.08 -34.67 -3.30
N PRO A 121 4.92 -35.72 -3.45
CA PRO A 121 4.68 -37.01 -2.78
C PRO A 121 4.70 -36.91 -1.26
N THR A 122 5.68 -36.20 -0.69
CA THR A 122 5.81 -36.03 0.76
C THR A 122 4.61 -35.31 1.35
N GLN A 123 4.11 -34.27 0.67
CA GLN A 123 2.92 -33.53 1.08
C GLN A 123 1.66 -34.39 0.97
N TYR A 124 1.49 -35.14 -0.12
CA TYR A 124 0.39 -36.09 -0.29
C TYR A 124 0.33 -37.12 0.84
N TRP A 125 1.44 -37.82 1.11
CA TRP A 125 1.50 -38.83 2.17
C TRP A 125 1.30 -38.21 3.57
N SER A 126 1.75 -36.97 3.79
CA SER A 126 1.56 -36.27 5.05
C SER A 126 0.08 -35.93 5.29
N LEU A 127 -0.59 -35.36 4.30
CA LEU A 127 -2.02 -35.01 4.38
C LEU A 127 -2.90 -36.27 4.46
N LEU A 128 -2.56 -37.34 3.74
CA LEU A 128 -3.27 -38.61 3.81
C LEU A 128 -3.24 -39.19 5.23
N LYS A 129 -2.08 -39.19 5.89
CA LYS A 129 -1.96 -39.67 7.27
C LYS A 129 -2.69 -38.77 8.27
N VAL A 130 -2.71 -37.46 8.06
CA VAL A 130 -3.53 -36.52 8.85
C VAL A 130 -5.01 -36.86 8.69
N PHE A 131 -5.47 -37.14 7.47
CA PHE A 131 -6.85 -37.54 7.18
C PHE A 131 -7.23 -38.86 7.86
N GLU A 132 -6.37 -39.88 7.80
CA GLU A 132 -6.58 -41.16 8.50
C GLU A 132 -6.70 -40.98 10.02
N GLN A 133 -5.84 -40.15 10.64
CA GLN A 133 -5.91 -39.87 12.08
C GLN A 133 -7.17 -39.08 12.45
N PHE A 134 -7.58 -38.15 11.58
CA PHE A 134 -8.82 -37.39 11.77
C PHE A 134 -10.05 -38.31 11.75
N GLN A 135 -10.13 -39.25 10.81
CA GLN A 135 -11.21 -40.25 10.76
C GLN A 135 -11.24 -41.15 12.01
N LEU A 136 -10.07 -41.57 12.50
CA LEU A 136 -9.96 -42.40 13.71
C LEU A 136 -10.40 -41.68 14.99
N LEU A 137 -10.14 -40.38 15.09
CA LEU A 137 -10.58 -39.53 16.21
C LEU A 137 -12.08 -39.28 16.18
N ASN A 138 -12.64 -39.09 14.98
CA ASN A 138 -14.00 -38.64 14.78
C ASN A 138 -14.91 -39.81 14.37
N LYS A 139 -15.17 -40.74 15.31
CA LYS A 139 -15.98 -41.96 15.08
C LYS A 139 -17.43 -41.74 14.60
N LYS A 140 -17.90 -40.49 14.43
CA LYS A 140 -19.18 -40.13 13.78
C LYS A 140 -19.07 -39.76 12.30
N ALA A 141 -17.85 -39.60 11.75
CA ALA A 141 -17.62 -39.21 10.36
C ALA A 141 -17.06 -40.40 9.55
N GLN A 142 -17.86 -41.46 9.37
CA GLN A 142 -17.55 -42.46 8.35
C GLN A 142 -17.87 -41.86 6.97
N LEU A 143 -16.88 -41.23 6.37
CA LEU A 143 -16.94 -40.74 4.99
C LEU A 143 -16.62 -41.91 4.05
N TYR A 144 -17.63 -42.45 3.36
CA TYR A 144 -17.45 -43.53 2.39
C TYR A 144 -17.00 -42.96 1.02
N PRO A 145 -15.89 -43.43 0.43
CA PRO A 145 -15.50 -43.09 -0.94
C PRO A 145 -16.31 -43.90 -1.97
N LEU A 146 -16.75 -43.26 -3.06
CA LEU A 146 -17.35 -43.92 -4.24
C LEU A 146 -16.27 -44.17 -5.31
N GLU A 147 -16.29 -45.36 -5.91
CA GLU A 147 -15.38 -45.77 -6.99
C GLU A 147 -15.73 -45.07 -8.32
N TRP A 148 -14.70 -44.63 -9.03
CA TRP A 148 -14.81 -43.95 -10.33
C TRP A 148 -14.86 -44.98 -11.47
N ASN A 149 -15.97 -45.04 -12.20
CA ASN A 149 -16.05 -45.80 -13.46
C ASN A 149 -15.84 -44.84 -14.64
N SER A 150 -14.82 -45.09 -15.45
CA SER A 150 -14.47 -44.34 -16.66
C SER A 150 -15.39 -44.68 -17.83
N PHE A 151 -15.85 -43.67 -18.58
CA PHE A 151 -16.46 -43.86 -19.91
C PHE A 151 -15.54 -43.29 -21.00
N THR A 152 -15.39 -44.07 -22.07
CA THR A 152 -14.54 -43.88 -23.25
C THR A 152 -15.15 -42.93 -24.28
N GLU A 153 -14.27 -42.17 -24.94
CA GLU A 153 -14.53 -41.32 -26.11
C GLU A 153 -14.94 -42.15 -27.35
N ASP A 154 -15.75 -41.54 -28.24
CA ASP A 154 -15.82 -41.93 -29.66
C ASP A 154 -15.79 -40.67 -30.54
N GLU A 155 -14.81 -40.65 -31.45
CA GLU A 155 -14.64 -39.68 -32.54
C GLU A 155 -15.67 -39.91 -33.66
N ASN A 156 -16.08 -38.84 -34.37
CA ASN A 156 -16.15 -38.86 -35.84
C ASN A 156 -16.32 -37.45 -36.44
N ILE A 157 -15.79 -37.33 -37.66
CA ILE A 157 -15.32 -36.15 -38.40
C ILE A 157 -16.39 -35.62 -39.37
N GLU A 158 -16.38 -34.31 -39.70
CA GLU A 158 -16.31 -33.79 -41.09
C GLU A 158 -16.25 -32.24 -41.21
N LYS A 159 -15.43 -31.78 -42.17
CA LYS A 159 -15.28 -30.43 -42.75
C LYS A 159 -15.31 -30.64 -44.27
N PRO A 160 -15.71 -29.69 -45.16
CA PRO A 160 -14.91 -28.46 -45.37
C PRO A 160 -15.57 -27.23 -46.08
N GLN A 161 -14.74 -26.16 -46.19
CA GLN A 161 -14.64 -25.11 -47.24
C GLN A 161 -15.44 -23.77 -47.19
N VAL A 162 -14.70 -22.69 -47.52
CA VAL A 162 -14.96 -21.23 -47.45
C VAL A 162 -15.01 -20.66 -48.89
N PRO A 163 -15.58 -19.46 -49.20
CA PRO A 163 -14.74 -18.23 -49.22
C PRO A 163 -15.45 -16.88 -48.88
N PHE A 164 -14.65 -15.97 -48.29
CA PHE A 164 -14.60 -14.48 -48.35
C PHE A 164 -15.90 -13.63 -48.33
N ASP A 165 -16.11 -12.76 -47.32
CA ASP A 165 -15.54 -11.40 -47.27
C ASP A 165 -15.75 -10.69 -45.89
N ALA A 166 -14.88 -9.72 -45.62
CA ALA A 166 -14.66 -8.80 -44.48
C ALA A 166 -15.69 -8.61 -43.34
N THR A 167 -15.26 -8.83 -42.08
CA THR A 167 -15.20 -7.83 -40.96
C THR A 167 -14.54 -8.44 -39.71
N GLU A 168 -13.50 -7.78 -39.17
CA GLU A 168 -12.82 -8.18 -37.92
C GLU A 168 -13.76 -8.03 -36.71
N HIS A 169 -14.30 -9.14 -36.24
CA HIS A 169 -14.73 -9.30 -34.84
C HIS A 169 -13.74 -10.24 -34.15
N LYS A 170 -12.98 -9.71 -33.19
CA LYS A 170 -12.16 -10.52 -32.28
C LYS A 170 -13.09 -11.49 -31.55
N LYS A 171 -12.88 -12.78 -31.77
CA LYS A 171 -13.46 -13.86 -30.97
C LYS A 171 -12.90 -13.77 -29.56
N ASP A 172 -13.78 -13.58 -28.59
CA ASP A 172 -13.48 -13.84 -27.19
C ASP A 172 -13.27 -15.34 -27.00
N VAL A 173 -12.03 -15.69 -26.68
CA VAL A 173 -11.74 -16.93 -25.97
C VAL A 173 -11.98 -16.60 -24.50
N SER A 174 -12.92 -17.31 -23.86
CA SER A 174 -13.19 -17.24 -22.43
C SER A 174 -11.99 -17.75 -21.63
N VAL A 175 -10.98 -16.91 -21.52
CA VAL A 175 -9.87 -17.09 -20.57
C VAL A 175 -10.41 -16.67 -19.21
N SER A 176 -10.39 -17.57 -18.23
CA SER A 176 -10.49 -17.20 -16.81
C SER A 176 -9.46 -16.12 -16.54
N SER A 177 -9.90 -14.87 -16.43
CA SER A 177 -8.99 -13.74 -16.25
C SER A 177 -8.70 -13.58 -14.76
N VAL A 178 -7.45 -13.84 -14.39
CA VAL A 178 -6.96 -13.55 -13.04
C VAL A 178 -6.76 -12.05 -12.93
N ALA A 179 -7.42 -11.42 -11.96
CA ALA A 179 -7.27 -9.99 -11.65
C ALA A 179 -6.47 -9.79 -10.35
N ASN A 180 -5.40 -9.02 -10.43
CA ASN A 180 -4.50 -8.65 -9.35
C ASN A 180 -4.81 -7.23 -8.84
N TYR A 181 -5.37 -7.15 -7.64
CA TYR A 181 -5.65 -5.86 -7.00
C TYR A 181 -4.61 -5.54 -5.92
N PRO A 182 -3.92 -4.38 -5.99
CA PRO A 182 -3.04 -3.95 -4.91
C PRO A 182 -3.88 -3.65 -3.66
N LEU A 183 -3.42 -4.13 -2.51
CA LEU A 183 -3.99 -3.78 -1.22
C LEU A 183 -3.13 -2.71 -0.57
N GLY A 184 -3.67 -1.51 -0.41
CA GLY A 184 -3.03 -0.45 0.37
C GLY A 184 -3.05 -0.79 1.86
N LEU A 185 -2.25 -0.11 2.67
CA LEU A 185 -2.35 -0.25 4.13
C LEU A 185 -3.74 0.19 4.65
N GLY A 186 -4.26 -0.53 5.64
CA GLY A 186 -5.56 -0.29 6.23
C GLY A 186 -6.71 -1.02 5.53
N THR A 187 -7.92 -0.47 5.63
CA THR A 187 -9.16 -1.11 5.17
C THR A 187 -9.35 -0.91 3.67
N ASN A 188 -9.14 -1.94 2.87
CA ASN A 188 -9.44 -1.97 1.45
C ASN A 188 -10.88 -2.44 1.20
N LYS A 189 -11.58 -1.81 0.25
CA LYS A 189 -12.93 -2.21 -0.17
C LYS A 189 -12.92 -2.48 -1.66
N ILE A 190 -13.30 -3.70 -2.04
CA ILE A 190 -13.45 -4.15 -3.41
C ILE A 190 -14.94 -4.37 -3.63
N SER A 191 -15.51 -3.69 -4.63
CA SER A 191 -16.91 -3.86 -5.04
C SER A 191 -16.94 -4.56 -6.39
N MET A 192 -17.56 -5.73 -6.47
CA MET A 192 -17.75 -6.49 -7.70
C MET A 192 -19.20 -6.32 -8.14
N PHE A 193 -19.42 -5.80 -9.34
CA PHE A 193 -20.74 -5.62 -9.91
C PHE A 193 -20.98 -6.73 -10.93
N VAL A 194 -21.96 -7.58 -10.68
CA VAL A 194 -22.50 -8.49 -11.68
C VAL A 194 -23.50 -7.69 -12.50
N VAL A 195 -23.30 -7.63 -13.80
CA VAL A 195 -24.17 -6.94 -14.76
C VAL A 195 -24.68 -7.97 -15.75
N ASP A 196 -25.92 -7.79 -16.21
CA ASP A 196 -26.43 -8.54 -17.35
C ASP A 196 -25.72 -8.06 -18.63
N GLU A 197 -25.36 -9.00 -19.52
CA GLU A 197 -24.75 -8.69 -20.83
C GLU A 197 -25.78 -8.19 -21.85
N SER A 198 -27.08 -8.21 -21.52
CA SER A 198 -28.12 -7.78 -22.44
C SER A 198 -28.05 -6.27 -22.79
N PRO A 199 -28.29 -5.90 -24.06
CA PRO A 199 -27.97 -4.56 -24.57
C PRO A 199 -28.93 -3.44 -24.14
N VAL A 200 -29.98 -3.73 -23.35
CA VAL A 200 -31.11 -2.79 -23.17
C VAL A 200 -31.02 -1.98 -21.89
N GLN A 201 -30.35 -2.45 -20.84
CA GLN A 201 -30.05 -1.65 -19.65
C GLN A 201 -29.08 -2.46 -18.78
N GLY A 202 -27.81 -2.04 -18.71
CA GLY A 202 -26.80 -2.64 -17.84
C GLY A 202 -27.08 -2.38 -16.36
N GLU A 203 -28.22 -2.86 -15.87
CA GLU A 203 -28.56 -2.86 -14.46
C GLU A 203 -27.62 -3.85 -13.75
N SER A 204 -27.03 -3.39 -12.64
CA SER A 204 -26.24 -4.28 -11.80
C SER A 204 -27.20 -5.24 -11.10
N LEU A 205 -27.14 -6.52 -11.49
CA LEU A 205 -27.93 -7.59 -10.91
C LEU A 205 -27.59 -7.78 -9.43
N ILE A 206 -26.29 -7.85 -9.12
CA ILE A 206 -25.78 -8.09 -7.76
C ILE A 206 -24.48 -7.32 -7.54
N THR A 207 -24.32 -6.73 -6.34
CA THR A 207 -23.05 -6.10 -5.92
C THR A 207 -22.45 -6.85 -4.73
N TYR A 208 -21.31 -7.53 -4.94
CA TYR A 208 -20.51 -8.08 -3.85
C TYR A 208 -19.55 -7.02 -3.30
N LYS A 209 -19.40 -6.96 -1.98
CA LYS A 209 -18.48 -6.02 -1.31
C LYS A 209 -17.53 -6.77 -0.41
N LEU A 210 -16.29 -6.93 -0.85
CA LEU A 210 -15.21 -7.50 -0.08
C LEU A 210 -14.46 -6.40 0.68
N THR A 211 -14.29 -6.56 1.99
CA THR A 211 -13.51 -5.64 2.82
C THR A 211 -12.30 -6.37 3.38
N ILE A 212 -11.08 -5.95 3.00
CA ILE A 212 -9.83 -6.57 3.41
C ILE A 212 -9.02 -5.56 4.21
N HIS A 213 -8.69 -5.87 5.46
CA HIS A 213 -7.80 -5.02 6.26
C HIS A 213 -6.36 -5.51 6.13
N ARG A 214 -5.49 -4.71 5.51
CA ARG A 214 -4.06 -4.98 5.49
C ARG A 214 -3.42 -4.29 6.68
N GLU A 215 -2.90 -5.08 7.61
CA GLU A 215 -2.16 -4.56 8.74
C GLU A 215 -0.88 -3.86 8.29
N ASP A 216 -0.47 -2.86 9.06
CA ASP A 216 0.85 -2.27 8.92
C ASP A 216 1.93 -3.28 9.35
N ARG A 217 3.20 -3.01 9.01
CA ARG A 217 4.29 -3.90 9.41
C ARG A 217 4.29 -4.07 10.94
N PRO A 218 4.36 -5.31 11.46
CA PRO A 218 4.29 -5.56 12.88
C PRO A 218 5.44 -4.84 13.58
N SER A 219 5.17 -4.40 14.80
CA SER A 219 6.15 -3.72 15.61
C SER A 219 6.48 -4.57 16.82
N LEU A 220 7.76 -4.86 17.00
CA LEU A 220 8.19 -5.78 18.05
C LEU A 220 8.19 -5.10 19.44
N PRO A 221 7.95 -5.86 20.50
CA PRO A 221 8.21 -5.39 21.87
C PRO A 221 9.71 -5.16 22.09
N LEU A 222 10.00 -4.25 23.02
CA LEU A 222 11.31 -3.82 23.53
C LEU A 222 12.45 -4.83 23.41
N PHE A 223 13.53 -4.41 22.75
CA PHE A 223 14.86 -4.99 22.90
C PHE A 223 15.81 -3.95 23.51
N GLU A 224 16.92 -4.39 24.10
CA GLU A 224 17.94 -3.48 24.64
C GLU A 224 19.01 -3.14 23.60
N ASP A 225 19.28 -4.05 22.66
CA ASP A 225 20.25 -3.89 21.58
C ASP A 225 19.55 -3.78 20.23
N PHE A 226 19.75 -2.65 19.55
CA PHE A 226 19.21 -2.40 18.21
C PHE A 226 20.34 -1.96 17.28
N THR A 227 20.30 -2.41 16.03
CA THR A 227 21.09 -1.83 14.96
C THR A 227 20.24 -0.82 14.18
N ALA A 228 20.87 0.24 13.69
CA ALA A 228 20.21 1.17 12.77
C ALA A 228 20.36 0.63 11.35
N CYS A 229 19.24 0.44 10.66
CA CYS A 229 19.23 -0.02 9.29
C CYS A 229 18.76 1.11 8.36
N GLY A 230 19.52 1.35 7.31
CA GLY A 230 19.32 2.39 6.31
C GLY A 230 18.90 1.82 4.96
N PHE A 231 18.05 2.54 4.23
CA PHE A 231 17.76 2.21 2.84
C PHE A 231 17.26 3.42 2.05
N VAL A 232 17.59 3.42 0.76
CA VAL A 232 17.21 4.47 -0.20
C VAL A 232 16.11 3.96 -1.13
N GLN A 233 16.21 2.70 -1.59
CA GLN A 233 15.27 2.04 -2.50
C GLN A 233 14.98 0.59 -2.04
N ASP A 234 13.80 0.08 -2.40
CA ASP A 234 13.41 -1.31 -2.13
C ASP A 234 13.86 -2.24 -3.27
N CYS A 235 14.32 -3.45 -2.94
CA CYS A 235 14.84 -4.41 -3.91
C CYS A 235 13.80 -4.94 -4.91
N GLY A 236 12.50 -4.77 -4.63
CA GLY A 236 11.41 -5.12 -5.54
C GLY A 236 11.25 -4.14 -6.71
N LEU A 237 11.89 -2.98 -6.68
CA LEU A 237 11.86 -1.98 -7.75
C LEU A 237 13.19 -1.20 -7.78
N LEU A 238 14.16 -1.72 -8.55
CA LEU A 238 15.55 -1.22 -8.57
C LEU A 238 15.72 0.03 -9.47
N ILE A 239 15.45 1.20 -8.90
CA ILE A 239 15.46 2.48 -9.61
C ILE A 239 16.88 2.97 -9.92
N HIS A 240 17.82 2.73 -9.01
CA HIS A 240 19.21 3.12 -9.16
C HIS A 240 20.10 1.88 -9.08
N PRO A 241 20.42 1.22 -10.22
CA PRO A 241 21.15 -0.04 -10.21
C PRO A 241 22.53 0.01 -9.54
N GLU A 242 23.18 1.18 -9.58
CA GLU A 242 24.50 1.39 -8.98
C GLU A 242 24.44 1.61 -7.44
N GLU A 243 23.24 1.76 -6.87
CA GLU A 243 23.06 1.91 -5.42
C GLU A 243 22.50 0.63 -4.82
N THR A 244 22.89 0.33 -3.58
CA THR A 244 22.35 -0.81 -2.84
C THR A 244 20.84 -0.67 -2.63
N CYS A 245 20.13 -1.81 -2.59
CA CYS A 245 18.71 -1.86 -2.27
C CYS A 245 18.48 -2.55 -0.91
N GLY A 246 17.30 -2.30 -0.34
CA GLY A 246 16.89 -2.91 0.93
C GLY A 246 17.68 -2.40 2.12
N LEU A 247 17.42 -3.01 3.28
CA LEU A 247 18.00 -2.61 4.56
C LEU A 247 19.49 -2.92 4.63
N GLN A 248 20.30 -1.90 4.91
CA GLN A 248 21.74 -2.00 5.09
C GLN A 248 22.11 -1.51 6.50
N PRO A 249 23.09 -2.14 7.18
CA PRO A 249 23.56 -1.66 8.47
C PRO A 249 24.20 -0.28 8.34
N ILE A 250 23.82 0.64 9.22
CA ILE A 250 24.42 1.97 9.33
C ILE A 250 25.49 1.93 10.42
N SER A 251 26.64 2.56 10.17
CA SER A 251 27.71 2.61 11.16
C SER A 251 27.29 3.38 12.43
N PRO A 252 27.67 2.91 13.63
CA PRO A 252 27.41 3.63 14.87
C PRO A 252 27.97 5.06 14.86
N ASP A 253 29.17 5.26 14.31
CA ASP A 253 29.81 6.58 14.17
C ASP A 253 28.94 7.56 13.37
N TYR A 254 28.29 7.08 12.31
CA TYR A 254 27.37 7.91 11.53
C TYR A 254 26.12 8.26 12.35
N ILE A 255 25.51 7.29 13.03
CA ILE A 255 24.35 7.54 13.90
C ILE A 255 24.69 8.55 15.00
N GLU A 256 25.87 8.44 15.59
CA GLU A 256 26.35 9.41 16.58
C GLU A 256 26.50 10.80 15.97
N ALA A 257 27.13 10.93 14.80
CA ALA A 257 27.29 12.19 14.10
C ALA A 257 25.95 12.87 13.78
N ILE A 258 24.95 12.11 13.30
CA ILE A 258 23.60 12.65 13.03
C ILE A 258 22.72 12.79 14.29
N SER A 259 23.22 12.39 15.46
CA SER A 259 22.54 12.61 16.75
C SER A 259 23.02 13.86 17.48
N GLN A 260 24.07 14.52 16.98
CA GLN A 260 24.62 15.72 17.57
C GLN A 260 23.71 16.93 17.33
N SER A 261 23.53 17.77 18.34
CA SER A 261 22.65 18.95 18.33
C SER A 261 23.09 20.07 17.38
N GLU A 262 24.27 19.94 16.74
CA GLU A 262 24.89 20.96 15.89
C GLU A 262 24.76 20.69 14.38
N LEU A 263 23.96 19.70 13.97
CA LEU A 263 23.70 19.47 12.54
C LEU A 263 23.16 20.72 11.89
N LYS A 264 23.81 21.09 10.78
CA LYS A 264 23.42 22.24 9.97
C LYS A 264 21.98 22.05 9.47
N ILE A 265 21.24 23.14 9.39
CA ILE A 265 19.93 23.14 8.75
C ILE A 265 20.13 22.89 7.25
N CYS A 266 19.39 21.95 6.68
CA CYS A 266 19.48 21.64 5.26
C CYS A 266 19.24 22.90 4.41
N SER A 267 20.08 23.12 3.39
CA SER A 267 20.04 24.33 2.56
C SER A 267 18.97 24.28 1.47
N SER A 268 18.48 23.11 1.10
CA SER A 268 17.41 22.89 0.11
C SER A 268 16.62 21.61 0.43
N GLY A 269 15.38 21.51 -0.08
CA GLY A 269 14.49 20.38 0.17
C GLY A 269 14.73 19.13 -0.69
N ASP A 270 15.74 19.12 -1.56
CA ASP A 270 16.20 17.94 -2.32
C ASP A 270 17.52 17.36 -1.79
N THR A 271 17.88 17.69 -0.54
CA THR A 271 19.09 17.14 0.06
C THR A 271 19.01 15.62 0.14
N LYS A 272 20.02 14.92 -0.40
CA LYS A 272 20.09 13.45 -0.38
C LYS A 272 19.95 12.92 1.05
N GLY A 273 19.15 11.87 1.22
CA GLY A 273 18.93 11.20 2.49
C GLY A 273 18.58 9.73 2.31
N GLN A 274 18.28 9.08 3.42
CA GLN A 274 17.87 7.69 3.49
C GLN A 274 16.83 7.48 4.59
N TRP A 275 16.04 6.42 4.47
CA TRP A 275 15.17 5.96 5.55
C TRP A 275 16.00 5.20 6.58
N ILE A 276 15.81 5.50 7.86
CA ILE A 276 16.48 4.84 8.98
C ILE A 276 15.43 4.22 9.89
N VAL A 277 15.57 2.92 10.17
CA VAL A 277 14.66 2.14 11.01
C VAL A 277 15.47 1.31 12.01
N PRO A 278 15.06 1.20 13.29
CA PRO A 278 15.75 0.34 14.25
C PRO A 278 15.32 -1.12 14.03
N CYS A 279 16.28 -2.03 13.98
CA CYS A 279 16.04 -3.47 13.82
C CYS A 279 16.94 -4.29 14.75
N LEU A 280 16.60 -5.56 14.95
CA LEU A 280 17.57 -6.53 15.47
C LEU A 280 18.57 -6.95 14.40
N SER A 281 18.11 -7.07 13.15
CA SER A 281 18.95 -7.43 12.01
C SER A 281 18.49 -6.72 10.75
N CYS A 282 19.42 -6.10 10.02
CA CYS A 282 19.10 -5.51 8.71
C CYS A 282 18.82 -6.56 7.64
N SER A 283 19.14 -7.84 7.87
CA SER A 283 18.84 -8.92 6.92
C SER A 283 17.39 -9.41 7.00
N ASP A 284 16.66 -9.09 8.08
CA ASP A 284 15.27 -9.52 8.28
C ASP A 284 14.38 -8.31 8.64
N ASN A 285 13.60 -7.85 7.67
CA ASN A 285 12.72 -6.70 7.81
C ASN A 285 11.61 -6.88 8.87
N ARG A 286 11.32 -8.12 9.28
CA ARG A 286 10.35 -8.44 10.34
C ARG A 286 10.89 -8.10 11.72
N THR A 287 12.21 -7.90 11.83
CA THR A 287 12.87 -7.54 13.08
C THR A 287 12.93 -6.04 13.34
N CYS A 288 12.35 -5.23 12.46
CA CYS A 288 12.41 -3.78 12.49
C CYS A 288 11.16 -3.16 13.13
N ASP A 289 11.34 -2.08 13.90
CA ASP A 289 10.22 -1.28 14.40
C ASP A 289 9.86 -0.17 13.40
N TRP A 290 8.97 -0.51 12.47
CA TRP A 290 8.52 0.38 11.40
C TRP A 290 7.72 1.60 11.88
N ARG A 291 7.31 1.64 13.15
CA ARG A 291 6.65 2.83 13.75
C ARG A 291 7.64 3.97 13.97
N GLU A 292 8.91 3.62 14.19
CA GLU A 292 9.99 4.54 14.56
C GLU A 292 10.80 5.01 13.35
N ILE A 293 10.44 4.57 12.14
CA ILE A 293 11.16 4.89 10.91
C ILE A 293 11.20 6.40 10.64
N THR A 294 12.37 6.91 10.25
CA THR A 294 12.58 8.33 9.98
C THR A 294 13.30 8.56 8.67
N TRP A 295 12.98 9.66 7.97
CA TRP A 295 13.76 10.12 6.83
C TRP A 295 14.87 11.04 7.31
N GLN A 296 16.12 10.69 7.02
CA GLN A 296 17.30 11.42 7.48
C GLN A 296 18.16 11.86 6.30
N PRO A 297 18.29 13.18 6.05
CA PRO A 297 19.31 13.72 5.15
C PRO A 297 20.71 13.40 5.67
N HIS A 298 21.68 13.15 4.77
CA HIS A 298 22.98 12.59 5.18
C HIS A 298 23.77 13.50 6.14
N ASN A 299 23.80 14.81 5.87
CA ASN A 299 24.72 15.75 6.52
C ASN A 299 24.02 16.97 7.14
N CYS A 300 22.69 16.92 7.26
CA CYS A 300 21.90 18.05 7.74
C CYS A 300 20.57 17.57 8.32
N GLN A 301 19.84 18.49 8.94
CA GLN A 301 18.49 18.25 9.44
C GLN A 301 17.52 19.31 8.93
N TYR A 302 16.28 18.90 8.65
CA TYR A 302 15.19 19.85 8.45
C TYR A 302 14.66 20.25 9.82
N GLY A 303 14.54 21.56 10.06
CA GLY A 303 13.99 22.06 11.31
C GLY A 303 12.48 21.79 11.38
N VAL A 304 12.04 21.10 12.42
CA VAL A 304 10.62 20.91 12.77
C VAL A 304 10.17 22.14 13.57
N LEU A 305 9.14 22.82 13.08
CA LEU A 305 8.64 24.05 13.70
C LEU A 305 7.56 23.73 14.73
N THR A 306 7.68 24.29 15.93
CA THR A 306 6.57 24.31 16.89
C THR A 306 5.39 25.09 16.32
N LYS A 307 4.16 24.81 16.78
CA LYS A 307 2.97 25.53 16.31
C LYS A 307 3.13 27.06 16.38
N PRO A 308 3.58 27.68 17.50
CA PRO A 308 3.76 29.13 17.55
C PRO A 308 4.79 29.67 16.54
N GLN A 309 5.87 28.91 16.29
CA GLN A 309 6.86 29.28 15.28
C GLN A 309 6.27 29.21 13.86
N LEU A 310 5.51 28.15 13.57
CA LEU A 310 4.85 27.98 12.27
C LEU A 310 3.77 29.05 12.04
N GLN A 311 2.93 29.32 13.03
CA GLN A 311 1.89 30.36 12.97
C GLN A 311 2.50 31.74 12.73
N ARG A 312 3.60 32.07 13.41
CA ARG A 312 4.33 33.34 13.21
C ARG A 312 4.99 33.40 11.83
N CYS A 313 5.59 32.32 11.37
CA CYS A 313 6.21 32.27 10.04
C CYS A 313 5.20 32.51 8.91
N LEU A 314 4.01 31.92 9.04
CA LEU A 314 2.96 31.95 8.01
C LEU A 314 1.94 33.07 8.20
N GLU A 315 2.11 33.90 9.24
CA GLU A 315 1.28 35.07 9.49
C GLU A 315 1.30 36.03 8.29
N GLY A 316 0.12 36.38 7.80
CA GLY A 316 -0.12 37.21 6.63
C GLY A 316 0.15 36.54 5.28
N ARG A 317 0.60 35.28 5.23
CA ARG A 317 1.03 34.66 3.96
C ARG A 317 -0.15 34.19 3.12
N LYS A 318 0.04 34.24 1.81
CA LYS A 318 -0.88 33.63 0.82
C LYS A 318 -0.19 32.42 0.20
N ILE A 319 -0.71 31.23 0.44
CA ILE A 319 -0.12 29.98 0.02
C ILE A 319 -1.02 29.36 -1.05
N LEU A 320 -0.50 29.26 -2.27
CA LEU A 320 -1.21 28.80 -3.45
C LEU A 320 -0.68 27.43 -3.86
N PHE A 321 -1.54 26.43 -3.82
CA PHE A 321 -1.23 25.08 -4.26
C PHE A 321 -1.86 24.81 -5.64
N ILE A 322 -1.08 24.29 -6.58
CA ILE A 322 -1.57 23.72 -7.84
C ILE A 322 -0.97 22.34 -8.05
N GLY A 323 -1.83 21.32 -8.09
CA GLY A 323 -1.36 19.94 -8.15
C GLY A 323 -2.43 18.89 -8.00
N ASP A 324 -2.01 17.65 -7.84
CA ASP A 324 -2.89 16.49 -7.70
C ASP A 324 -3.36 16.26 -6.25
N SER A 325 -3.89 15.07 -5.98
CA SER A 325 -4.33 14.66 -4.64
C SER A 325 -3.20 14.64 -3.61
N THR A 326 -1.96 14.32 -3.97
CA THR A 326 -0.83 14.27 -3.04
C THR A 326 -0.40 15.67 -2.60
N ASN A 327 -0.46 16.64 -3.51
CA ASN A 327 -0.24 18.05 -3.18
C ASN A 327 -1.34 18.58 -2.25
N ARG A 328 -2.58 18.09 -2.41
CA ARG A 328 -3.70 18.37 -1.49
C ARG A 328 -3.50 17.75 -0.11
N GLY A 329 -2.90 16.55 -0.03
CA GLY A 329 -2.56 15.90 1.22
C GLY A 329 -1.61 16.74 2.07
N ILE A 330 -0.56 17.30 1.45
CA ILE A 330 0.37 18.23 2.09
C ILE A 330 -0.35 19.51 2.54
N MET A 331 -1.24 20.07 1.71
CA MET A 331 -2.04 21.25 2.08
C MET A 331 -2.91 20.99 3.31
N TYR A 332 -3.61 19.83 3.37
CA TYR A 332 -4.43 19.50 4.53
C TYR A 332 -3.60 19.30 5.80
N TYR A 333 -2.43 18.68 5.69
CA TYR A 333 -1.49 18.55 6.81
C TYR A 333 -1.07 19.93 7.35
N LEU A 334 -0.73 20.87 6.45
CA LEU A 334 -0.43 22.26 6.83
C LEU A 334 -1.59 22.95 7.57
N ILE A 335 -2.82 22.81 7.06
CA ILE A 335 -4.01 23.41 7.70
C ILE A 335 -4.21 22.83 9.10
N GLU A 336 -4.11 21.50 9.24
CA GLU A 336 -4.22 20.82 10.53
C GLU A 336 -3.12 21.28 11.50
N ARG A 337 -1.86 21.38 11.05
CA ARG A 337 -0.74 21.86 11.89
C ARG A 337 -0.89 23.31 12.37
N LEU A 338 -1.54 24.17 11.57
CA LEU A 338 -1.78 25.57 11.95
C LEU A 338 -2.98 25.74 12.89
N ASN A 339 -4.07 25.02 12.63
CA ASN A 339 -5.34 25.19 13.33
C ASN A 339 -5.58 24.18 14.45
N GLU A 340 -4.71 23.18 14.63
CA GLU A 340 -4.92 21.95 15.43
C GLU A 340 -6.08 21.06 14.97
N THR A 341 -6.94 21.57 14.10
CA THR A 341 -8.13 20.87 13.61
C THR A 341 -8.26 21.04 12.11
N LEU A 342 -8.70 19.98 11.45
CA LEU A 342 -9.12 20.03 10.06
C LEU A 342 -10.64 20.03 10.02
N GLN A 343 -11.25 21.20 9.88
CA GLN A 343 -12.72 21.36 9.94
C GLN A 343 -13.41 20.85 8.67
N GLU A 344 -12.78 21.05 7.52
CA GLU A 344 -13.36 20.72 6.22
C GLU A 344 -12.45 19.80 5.42
N TRP A 345 -13.00 18.67 4.99
CA TRP A 345 -12.41 17.82 3.98
C TRP A 345 -13.37 17.61 2.81
N GLN A 346 -12.89 17.86 1.60
CA GLN A 346 -13.62 17.59 0.37
C GLN A 346 -12.66 17.09 -0.71
N LYS A 347 -13.13 16.21 -1.60
CA LYS A 347 -12.48 15.96 -2.90
C LYS A 347 -12.74 17.18 -3.78
N VAL A 348 -11.83 18.15 -3.72
CA VAL A 348 -11.96 19.38 -4.51
C VAL A 348 -11.42 19.13 -5.91
N HIS A 349 -12.29 19.34 -6.90
CA HIS A 349 -11.96 19.25 -8.32
C HIS A 349 -11.74 20.63 -8.98
N GLY A 350 -12.19 21.72 -8.33
CA GLY A 350 -12.00 23.12 -8.76
C GLY A 350 -11.00 23.91 -7.91
N THR A 351 -11.04 25.25 -8.01
CA THR A 351 -10.25 26.14 -7.12
C THR A 351 -11.00 26.38 -5.81
N LYS A 352 -10.39 26.03 -4.66
CA LYS A 352 -10.93 26.31 -3.31
C LYS A 352 -10.01 27.26 -2.56
N ILE A 353 -10.62 28.17 -1.80
CA ILE A 353 -9.91 29.16 -0.98
C ILE A 353 -10.32 28.95 0.48
N TYR A 354 -9.32 28.73 1.33
CA TYR A 354 -9.44 28.59 2.77
C TYR A 354 -8.98 29.90 3.42
N ARG A 355 -9.94 30.62 4.02
CA ARG A 355 -9.70 31.96 4.61
C ARG A 355 -9.49 31.90 6.12
N ASN A 356 -10.03 30.88 6.79
CA ASN A 356 -10.01 30.74 8.25
C ASN A 356 -8.86 29.83 8.71
N VAL A 357 -7.65 30.06 8.18
CA VAL A 357 -6.43 29.34 8.57
C VAL A 357 -5.54 30.27 9.38
N ASN A 358 -4.94 29.76 10.45
CA ASN A 358 -4.11 30.52 11.38
C ASN A 358 -4.86 31.74 11.94
N ASP A 359 -6.05 31.52 12.49
CA ASP A 359 -6.95 32.56 13.02
C ASP A 359 -7.27 33.67 11.99
N GLY A 360 -7.39 33.28 10.71
CA GLY A 360 -7.67 34.19 9.60
C GLY A 360 -6.45 34.98 9.11
N LYS A 361 -5.25 34.68 9.64
CA LYS A 361 -4.01 35.37 9.27
C LYS A 361 -3.32 34.75 8.06
N THR A 362 -3.68 33.55 7.65
CA THR A 362 -3.08 32.87 6.50
C THR A 362 -4.15 32.48 5.50
N LEU A 363 -3.97 32.82 4.23
CA LEU A 363 -4.87 32.42 3.16
C LEU A 363 -4.25 31.26 2.39
N ILE A 364 -5.02 30.19 2.19
CA ILE A 364 -4.59 29.04 1.39
C ILE A 364 -5.53 28.86 0.21
N SER A 365 -4.99 28.78 -1.01
CA SER A 365 -5.74 28.48 -2.22
C SER A 365 -5.26 27.16 -2.81
N TYR A 366 -6.16 26.34 -3.34
CA TYR A 366 -5.81 25.09 -4.01
C TYR A 366 -6.55 24.95 -5.34
N SER A 367 -5.85 24.54 -6.38
CA SER A 367 -6.41 24.13 -7.67
C SER A 367 -5.93 22.73 -8.04
N TYR A 368 -6.87 21.84 -8.38
CA TYR A 368 -6.52 20.51 -8.87
C TYR A 368 -5.99 20.58 -10.30
N TYR A 369 -4.83 19.97 -10.55
CA TYR A 369 -4.26 19.82 -11.90
C TYR A 369 -3.43 18.53 -12.00
N PRO A 370 -3.51 17.78 -13.12
CA PRO A 370 -4.43 17.90 -14.26
C PRO A 370 -5.86 17.41 -13.93
N GLN A 371 -6.86 17.95 -14.61
CA GLN A 371 -8.27 17.54 -14.41
C GLN A 371 -8.61 16.34 -15.30
N PHE A 372 -8.18 15.15 -14.89
CA PHE A 372 -8.28 13.91 -15.69
C PHE A 372 -9.73 13.51 -16.03
N TRP A 373 -10.71 13.93 -15.24
CA TRP A 373 -12.14 13.65 -15.48
C TRP A 373 -12.77 14.53 -16.57
N ILE A 374 -12.09 15.59 -17.02
CA ILE A 374 -12.54 16.41 -18.15
C ILE A 374 -12.05 15.76 -19.44
N ASN A 375 -12.84 15.85 -20.51
CA ASN A 375 -12.43 15.40 -21.85
C ASN A 375 -11.12 16.09 -22.27
N PRO A 376 -10.10 15.38 -22.81
CA PRO A 376 -8.83 15.95 -23.23
C PRO A 376 -8.91 17.28 -24.01
N SER A 377 -9.88 17.43 -24.91
CA SER A 377 -10.07 18.66 -25.70
C SER A 377 -10.53 19.88 -24.90
N MET A 378 -11.17 19.64 -23.74
CA MET A 378 -11.72 20.67 -22.85
C MET A 378 -10.84 20.92 -21.62
N ARG A 379 -9.80 20.11 -21.40
CA ARG A 379 -8.90 20.25 -20.25
C ARG A 379 -8.17 21.60 -20.33
N PRO A 380 -8.14 22.39 -19.25
CA PRO A 380 -7.32 23.59 -19.24
C PRO A 380 -5.84 23.22 -19.37
N THR A 381 -5.10 24.00 -20.14
CA THR A 381 -3.63 23.92 -20.14
C THR A 381 -3.11 24.29 -18.75
N PHE A 382 -1.89 23.85 -18.42
CA PHE A 382 -1.26 24.21 -17.15
C PHE A 382 -1.16 25.74 -16.98
N GLU A 383 -0.81 26.47 -18.05
CA GLU A 383 -0.76 27.94 -18.05
C GLU A 383 -2.09 28.55 -17.62
N LYS A 384 -3.21 28.15 -18.26
CA LYS A 384 -4.56 28.64 -17.93
C LYS A 384 -4.96 28.30 -16.49
N ALA A 385 -4.62 27.09 -16.03
CA ALA A 385 -4.92 26.67 -14.67
C ALA A 385 -4.15 27.49 -13.62
N LEU A 386 -2.88 27.81 -13.90
CA LEU A 386 -2.04 28.66 -13.05
C LEU A 386 -2.54 30.11 -13.04
N GLU A 387 -2.82 30.70 -14.21
CA GLU A 387 -3.41 32.04 -14.33
C GLU A 387 -4.71 32.16 -13.53
N HIS A 388 -5.62 31.20 -13.68
CA HIS A 388 -6.88 31.17 -12.96
C HIS A 388 -6.69 31.08 -11.44
N LEU A 389 -5.73 30.28 -10.97
CA LEU A 389 -5.37 30.22 -9.55
C LEU A 389 -4.85 31.57 -9.03
N LEU A 390 -3.94 32.21 -9.76
CA LEU A 390 -3.39 33.51 -9.40
C LEU A 390 -4.48 34.58 -9.37
N GLN A 391 -5.33 34.63 -10.40
CA GLN A 391 -6.44 35.58 -10.50
C GLN A 391 -7.42 35.44 -9.34
N ARG A 392 -7.84 34.21 -9.01
CA ARG A 392 -8.79 33.96 -7.91
C ARG A 392 -8.22 34.21 -6.52
N SER A 393 -6.89 34.20 -6.39
CA SER A 393 -6.20 34.40 -5.12
C SER A 393 -5.79 35.85 -4.87
N ARG A 394 -6.09 36.76 -5.81
CA ARG A 394 -5.78 38.20 -5.68
C ARG A 394 -6.46 38.83 -4.44
N PRO A 395 -5.86 39.88 -3.86
CA PRO A 395 -4.61 40.54 -4.26
C PRO A 395 -3.36 39.69 -3.93
N LEU A 396 -2.32 39.71 -4.76
CA LEU A 396 -1.06 38.99 -4.50
C LEU A 396 0.09 39.98 -4.43
N GLU A 397 1.00 39.77 -3.49
CA GLU A 397 2.19 40.60 -3.32
C GLU A 397 3.38 39.94 -4.00
N ASN A 398 4.19 40.73 -4.70
CA ASN A 398 5.43 40.28 -5.32
C ASN A 398 6.57 40.19 -4.30
N THR A 399 6.36 39.39 -3.26
CA THR A 399 7.29 39.15 -2.17
C THR A 399 7.19 37.69 -1.74
N ARG A 400 8.10 37.25 -0.88
CA ARG A 400 8.07 35.91 -0.27
C ARG A 400 6.84 35.64 0.62
N GLN A 401 6.00 36.65 0.82
CA GLN A 401 4.70 36.53 1.50
C GLN A 401 3.67 35.76 0.66
N THR A 402 3.83 35.81 -0.66
CA THR A 402 3.12 34.93 -1.59
C THR A 402 3.98 33.68 -1.81
N VAL A 403 3.40 32.50 -1.59
CA VAL A 403 4.06 31.20 -1.75
C VAL A 403 3.29 30.38 -2.77
N LEU A 404 3.95 29.93 -3.83
CA LEU A 404 3.37 29.07 -4.87
C LEU A 404 3.98 27.67 -4.77
N VAL A 405 3.17 26.68 -4.42
CA VAL A 405 3.54 25.26 -4.39
C VAL A 405 2.98 24.57 -5.61
N VAL A 406 3.86 24.08 -6.48
CA VAL A 406 3.49 23.43 -7.73
C VAL A 406 4.01 22.01 -7.77
N GLY A 407 3.15 21.05 -8.10
CA GLY A 407 3.63 19.71 -8.40
C GLY A 407 2.59 18.61 -8.28
N GLY A 408 3.00 17.42 -8.68
CA GLY A 408 2.22 16.20 -8.61
C GLY A 408 3.06 15.01 -9.03
N VAL A 409 2.54 13.83 -8.74
CA VAL A 409 3.30 12.58 -8.77
C VAL A 409 3.77 12.21 -10.19
N GLN A 410 2.94 12.48 -11.21
CA GLN A 410 3.11 11.85 -12.54
C GLN A 410 3.14 12.79 -13.77
N TRP A 411 2.95 14.11 -13.60
CA TRP A 411 2.70 15.00 -14.76
C TRP A 411 3.68 16.16 -14.92
N LEU A 412 4.46 16.47 -13.88
CA LEU A 412 5.37 17.62 -13.90
C LEU A 412 6.56 17.35 -14.83
N ASN A 413 7.05 18.37 -15.53
CA ASN A 413 8.25 18.29 -16.37
C ASN A 413 8.89 19.68 -16.54
N SER A 414 10.04 19.75 -17.20
CA SER A 414 10.80 21.01 -17.38
C SER A 414 10.03 22.10 -18.13
N ASN A 415 9.15 21.76 -19.07
CA ASN A 415 8.31 22.73 -19.79
C ASN A 415 7.33 23.43 -18.82
N HIS A 416 6.77 22.72 -17.84
CA HIS A 416 5.92 23.33 -16.82
C HIS A 416 6.69 24.40 -16.02
N LEU A 417 7.97 24.19 -15.70
CA LEU A 417 8.78 25.17 -14.98
C LEU A 417 9.01 26.44 -15.82
N GLN A 418 9.20 26.29 -17.12
CA GLN A 418 9.28 27.42 -18.06
C GLN A 418 7.96 28.21 -18.08
N ILE A 419 6.82 27.51 -18.08
CA ILE A 419 5.48 28.13 -18.04
C ILE A 419 5.29 28.90 -16.73
N ILE A 420 5.63 28.30 -15.58
CA ILE A 420 5.58 28.99 -14.27
C ILE A 420 6.34 30.31 -14.34
N HIS A 421 7.58 30.28 -14.83
CA HIS A 421 8.41 31.48 -14.93
C HIS A 421 7.80 32.55 -15.85
N LYS A 422 7.29 32.15 -17.02
CA LYS A 422 6.64 33.07 -17.98
C LYS A 422 5.38 33.72 -17.39
N VAL A 423 4.52 32.94 -16.74
CA VAL A 423 3.29 33.43 -16.12
C VAL A 423 3.62 34.39 -14.97
N LEU A 424 4.53 34.01 -14.06
CA LEU A 424 4.93 34.88 -12.94
C LEU A 424 5.57 36.18 -13.43
N LYS A 425 6.34 36.15 -14.52
CA LYS A 425 6.88 37.36 -15.15
C LYS A 425 5.78 38.28 -15.66
N ARG A 426 4.78 37.72 -16.36
CA ARG A 426 3.64 38.50 -16.91
C ARG A 426 2.77 39.08 -15.80
N GLU A 427 2.58 38.35 -14.71
CA GLU A 427 1.79 38.78 -13.54
C GLU A 427 2.58 39.68 -12.56
N ASN A 428 3.86 39.99 -12.85
CA ASN A 428 4.76 40.75 -11.96
C ASN A 428 4.91 40.11 -10.57
N LEU A 429 5.09 38.79 -10.51
CA LEU A 429 5.20 37.96 -9.32
C LEU A 429 6.51 37.15 -9.28
N LEU A 430 7.60 37.64 -9.86
CA LEU A 430 8.87 36.89 -9.93
C LEU A 430 9.60 36.74 -8.57
N ASN A 431 9.28 37.57 -7.57
CA ASN A 431 9.91 37.57 -6.25
C ASN A 431 9.14 36.75 -5.21
N VAL A 432 8.09 36.04 -5.63
CA VAL A 432 7.34 35.13 -4.77
C VAL A 432 8.16 33.87 -4.46
N LEU A 433 7.83 33.19 -3.36
CA LEU A 433 8.48 31.91 -3.05
C LEU A 433 7.81 30.80 -3.85
N VAL A 434 8.51 30.24 -4.85
CA VAL A 434 8.05 29.06 -5.59
C VAL A 434 8.70 27.81 -5.01
N ILE A 435 7.89 26.80 -4.69
CA ILE A 435 8.33 25.48 -4.23
C ILE A 435 7.82 24.43 -5.22
N ILE A 436 8.73 23.69 -5.82
CA ILE A 436 8.44 22.61 -6.76
C ILE A 436 8.41 21.29 -5.99
N LYS A 437 7.21 20.73 -5.81
CA LYS A 437 7.04 19.34 -5.39
C LYS A 437 7.30 18.47 -6.62
N THR A 438 8.34 17.66 -6.57
CA THR A 438 8.74 16.85 -7.72
C THR A 438 7.81 15.65 -7.95
N LEU A 439 8.22 14.76 -8.86
CA LEU A 439 7.51 13.53 -9.16
C LEU A 439 7.51 12.59 -7.94
N GLY A 440 6.79 11.48 -8.04
CA GLY A 440 6.86 10.40 -7.07
C GLY A 440 6.62 9.07 -7.74
N ILE A 441 6.83 7.97 -7.02
CA ILE A 441 6.67 6.63 -7.59
C ILE A 441 5.21 6.14 -7.64
N GLY A 442 4.28 6.87 -7.03
CA GLY A 442 2.85 6.57 -7.11
C GLY A 442 2.31 6.67 -8.54
N PHE A 443 1.23 5.94 -8.85
CA PHE A 443 0.69 5.76 -10.21
C PHE A 443 1.57 4.98 -11.20
N HIS A 444 2.81 4.66 -10.84
CA HIS A 444 3.72 3.90 -11.72
C HIS A 444 3.87 2.44 -11.29
N LEU A 445 3.18 2.05 -10.23
CA LEU A 445 3.18 0.69 -9.66
C LEU A 445 2.23 -0.23 -10.43
N PRO A 446 2.51 -1.54 -10.51
CA PRO A 446 1.67 -2.50 -11.21
C PRO A 446 0.33 -2.65 -10.50
N VAL A 447 -0.72 -2.09 -11.12
CA VAL A 447 -2.10 -2.12 -10.61
C VAL A 447 -3.01 -2.45 -11.79
N ASP A 448 -3.78 -3.54 -11.68
CA ASP A 448 -4.64 -3.96 -12.78
C ASP A 448 -5.70 -2.90 -13.14
N GLY A 449 -5.87 -2.68 -14.44
CA GLY A 449 -6.77 -1.65 -14.97
C GLY A 449 -6.23 -0.22 -14.85
N VAL A 450 -5.02 -0.02 -14.32
CA VAL A 450 -4.35 1.28 -14.25
C VAL A 450 -3.04 1.22 -15.03
N HIS A 451 -2.72 2.29 -15.77
CA HIS A 451 -1.44 2.38 -16.45
C HIS A 451 -0.30 2.35 -15.42
N PHE A 452 0.67 1.47 -15.62
CA PHE A 452 1.86 1.34 -14.80
C PHE A 452 3.10 1.37 -15.69
N LEU A 453 4.27 1.55 -15.08
CA LEU A 453 5.54 1.63 -15.79
C LEU A 453 6.35 0.34 -15.60
N THR A 454 7.08 -0.05 -16.64
CA THR A 454 8.12 -1.07 -16.57
C THR A 454 9.32 -0.58 -15.76
N GLN A 455 10.19 -1.51 -15.35
CA GLN A 455 11.43 -1.19 -14.62
C GLN A 455 12.27 -0.10 -15.33
N SER A 456 12.47 -0.21 -16.65
CA SER A 456 13.23 0.76 -17.43
C SER A 456 12.55 2.13 -17.51
N GLU A 457 11.22 2.16 -17.59
CA GLU A 457 10.46 3.41 -17.63
C GLU A 457 10.48 4.13 -16.29
N VAL A 458 10.42 3.39 -15.18
CA VAL A 458 10.60 3.94 -13.84
C VAL A 458 12.02 4.53 -13.67
N GLN A 459 13.06 3.85 -14.18
CA GLN A 459 14.42 4.38 -14.16
C GLN A 459 14.54 5.66 -15.00
N ASN A 460 13.84 5.74 -16.14
CA ASN A 460 13.78 6.97 -16.94
C ASN A 460 13.00 8.07 -16.21
N LEU A 461 11.94 7.75 -15.48
CA LEU A 461 11.19 8.70 -14.66
C LEU A 461 12.08 9.35 -13.59
N TRP A 462 12.99 8.58 -12.98
CA TRP A 462 13.99 9.13 -12.07
C TRP A 462 14.94 10.12 -12.77
N LYS A 463 15.38 9.83 -14.00
CA LYS A 463 16.21 10.77 -14.79
C LYS A 463 15.44 12.05 -15.11
N GLU A 464 14.16 11.94 -15.47
CA GLU A 464 13.29 13.10 -15.67
C GLU A 464 13.13 13.93 -14.38
N ASN A 465 13.03 13.27 -13.22
CA ASN A 465 12.99 13.95 -11.92
C ASN A 465 14.25 14.80 -11.68
N LEU A 466 15.44 14.28 -12.03
CA LEU A 466 16.69 15.05 -11.94
C LEU A 466 16.69 16.28 -12.85
N ILE A 467 16.14 16.18 -14.06
CA ILE A 467 16.01 17.32 -14.97
C ILE A 467 15.08 18.39 -14.38
N ILE A 468 13.99 17.98 -13.73
CA ILE A 468 13.08 18.91 -13.03
C ILE A 468 13.79 19.63 -11.89
N LEU A 469 14.58 18.92 -11.09
CA LEU A 469 15.36 19.49 -9.99
C LEU A 469 16.37 20.54 -10.50
N ASP A 470 17.12 20.22 -11.55
CA ASP A 470 18.09 21.16 -12.15
C ASP A 470 17.39 22.41 -12.72
N ALA A 471 16.29 22.21 -13.45
CA ALA A 471 15.50 23.30 -13.99
C ALA A 471 14.90 24.20 -12.88
N ALA A 472 14.44 23.63 -11.77
CA ALA A 472 13.91 24.39 -10.64
C ALA A 472 15.00 25.29 -10.02
N LYS A 473 16.19 24.72 -9.80
CA LYS A 473 17.36 25.45 -9.27
C LYS A 473 17.79 26.57 -10.20
N LYS A 474 17.78 26.34 -11.52
CA LYS A 474 18.09 27.36 -12.53
C LYS A 474 17.17 28.58 -12.45
N TYR A 475 15.90 28.39 -12.11
CA TYR A 475 14.95 29.49 -11.89
C TYR A 475 14.97 30.06 -10.46
N GLY A 476 15.85 29.57 -9.58
CA GLY A 476 15.92 29.99 -8.18
C GLY A 476 14.76 29.48 -7.32
N TYR A 477 14.00 28.50 -7.81
CA TYR A 477 12.90 27.88 -7.08
C TYR A 477 13.43 26.92 -6.02
N GLU A 478 12.68 26.80 -4.93
CA GLU A 478 12.90 25.77 -3.93
C GLU A 478 12.28 24.45 -4.41
N VAL A 479 12.73 23.33 -3.86
CA VAL A 479 12.30 21.99 -4.26
C VAL A 479 11.91 21.16 -3.05
N LEU A 480 10.97 20.25 -3.24
CA LEU A 480 10.67 19.13 -2.35
C LEU A 480 10.79 17.87 -3.19
N ASP A 481 11.87 17.10 -2.99
CA ASP A 481 12.10 15.89 -3.79
C ASP A 481 11.28 14.70 -3.27
N THR A 482 10.00 14.62 -3.67
CA THR A 482 9.13 13.54 -3.23
C THR A 482 9.50 12.19 -3.86
N PHE A 483 10.24 12.19 -4.96
CA PHE A 483 10.66 10.96 -5.62
C PHE A 483 11.63 10.17 -4.73
N ALA A 484 12.67 10.84 -4.21
CA ALA A 484 13.64 10.23 -3.32
C ALA A 484 13.01 9.67 -2.04
N ILE A 485 12.01 10.36 -1.50
CA ILE A 485 11.31 9.95 -0.27
C ILE A 485 10.42 8.72 -0.55
N THR A 486 9.71 8.72 -1.68
CA THR A 486 8.68 7.71 -1.98
C THR A 486 9.23 6.42 -2.55
N MET A 487 10.37 6.45 -3.24
CA MET A 487 10.93 5.28 -3.92
C MET A 487 11.31 4.11 -2.99
N GLY A 488 11.75 4.39 -1.76
CA GLY A 488 12.02 3.34 -0.77
C GLY A 488 10.76 2.75 -0.13
N ARG A 489 9.64 3.49 -0.12
CA ARG A 489 8.46 3.19 0.71
C ARG A 489 7.15 3.02 -0.07
N TYR A 490 7.24 2.73 -1.36
CA TYR A 490 6.07 2.58 -2.22
C TYR A 490 5.11 1.46 -1.79
N LYS A 491 5.61 0.43 -1.08
CA LYS A 491 4.82 -0.69 -0.55
C LYS A 491 3.91 -0.32 0.63
N GLU A 492 4.09 0.88 1.20
CA GLU A 492 3.36 1.40 2.36
C GLU A 492 2.39 2.52 1.97
N PHE A 493 2.09 2.63 0.67
CA PHE A 493 1.01 3.49 0.22
C PHE A 493 -0.34 3.00 0.77
N LEU A 494 -1.19 3.96 1.08
CA LEU A 494 -2.49 3.77 1.68
C LEU A 494 -3.53 3.39 0.62
N GLN A 495 -4.72 3.01 1.08
CA GLN A 495 -5.82 2.58 0.22
C GLN A 495 -6.07 3.55 -0.95
N GLY A 496 -6.11 3.00 -2.17
CA GLY A 496 -6.52 3.70 -3.37
C GLY A 496 -6.43 2.79 -4.59
N THR A 497 -7.34 2.96 -5.54
CA THR A 497 -7.38 2.20 -6.79
C THR A 497 -6.15 2.40 -7.68
N CYS A 498 -5.28 3.36 -7.35
CA CYS A 498 -4.15 3.82 -8.16
C CYS A 498 -2.77 3.45 -7.60
N GLY A 499 -2.67 2.86 -6.39
CA GLY A 499 -1.38 2.65 -5.73
C GLY A 499 -0.54 3.94 -5.63
N CYS A 500 -1.17 5.07 -5.31
CA CYS A 500 -0.54 6.39 -5.46
C CYS A 500 -0.62 7.28 -4.20
N HIS A 501 -1.52 6.97 -3.28
CA HIS A 501 -1.75 7.80 -2.11
C HIS A 501 -0.90 7.35 -0.94
N PHE A 502 -0.10 8.25 -0.42
CA PHE A 502 0.64 8.08 0.83
C PHE A 502 0.10 8.96 1.95
N HIS A 503 -1.14 9.44 1.78
CA HIS A 503 -1.93 10.13 2.80
C HIS A 503 -3.41 9.71 2.72
N GLU A 504 -4.09 9.79 3.85
CA GLU A 504 -5.54 9.61 3.98
C GLU A 504 -6.08 10.68 4.93
N VAL A 505 -7.31 11.13 4.71
CA VAL A 505 -8.01 11.97 5.68
C VAL A 505 -9.14 11.16 6.31
N VAL A 506 -9.03 10.90 7.60
CA VAL A 506 -9.97 10.09 8.37
C VAL A 506 -10.85 10.97 9.26
N LYS A 507 -12.06 10.50 9.60
CA LYS A 507 -12.89 11.16 10.62
C LYS A 507 -12.37 10.80 12.01
N SER A 508 -12.25 11.76 12.90
CA SER A 508 -11.64 11.54 14.23
C SER A 508 -12.56 10.89 15.26
N LYS A 509 -13.78 10.46 14.90
CA LYS A 509 -14.71 9.83 15.87
C LYS A 509 -14.16 8.48 16.36
N LEU A 510 -13.88 8.42 17.67
CA LEU A 510 -13.72 7.22 18.50
C LEU A 510 -13.05 6.05 17.76
N SER A 511 -11.78 6.22 17.36
CA SER A 511 -10.92 5.04 17.34
C SER A 511 -10.87 4.54 18.78
N LYS A 512 -11.54 3.42 19.05
CA LYS A 512 -11.28 2.64 20.27
C LYS A 512 -9.76 2.55 20.40
N GLU A 513 -9.28 2.94 21.56
CA GLU A 513 -7.86 2.91 21.94
C GLU A 513 -7.23 1.63 21.40
N HIS A 514 -6.46 1.76 20.33
CA HIS A 514 -5.24 0.99 20.30
C HIS A 514 -4.35 1.78 21.24
N HIS A 515 -4.30 1.37 22.52
CA HIS A 515 -3.27 1.83 23.42
C HIS A 515 -1.95 1.60 22.69
N PHE A 516 -1.41 2.64 22.06
CA PHE A 516 -0.03 2.66 21.66
C PHE A 516 0.72 2.55 22.99
N ILE A 517 1.18 1.34 23.31
CA ILE A 517 2.10 1.14 24.40
C ILE A 517 3.27 2.07 24.07
N LYS A 518 3.36 3.21 24.78
CA LYS A 518 4.51 4.10 24.72
C LYS A 518 5.67 3.32 25.31
N ILE A 519 6.37 2.64 24.44
CA ILE A 519 7.48 1.78 24.77
C ILE A 519 8.64 2.66 25.25
N LYS A 520 9.05 2.49 26.51
CA LYS A 520 10.23 3.15 27.10
C LYS A 520 11.49 2.48 26.57
N GLN A 521 12.04 2.99 25.48
CA GLN A 521 13.36 2.57 24.97
C GLN A 521 14.45 2.79 26.04
N SER A 522 15.42 1.87 26.10
CA SER A 522 16.65 2.06 26.89
C SER A 522 17.42 3.26 26.34
N ARG A 523 17.52 4.32 27.13
CA ARG A 523 18.21 5.59 26.78
C ARG A 523 19.73 5.45 26.69
N ASN A 524 20.27 4.25 26.94
CA ASN A 524 21.70 4.03 27.11
C ASN A 524 22.41 3.58 25.82
N HIS A 525 21.68 3.22 24.76
CA HIS A 525 22.24 2.83 23.46
C HIS A 525 22.21 3.99 22.45
N ILE A 526 23.26 4.14 21.62
CA ILE A 526 23.42 5.26 20.64
C ILE A 526 22.22 5.36 19.70
N VAL A 527 21.77 4.21 19.18
CA VAL A 527 20.57 4.11 18.32
C VAL A 527 19.31 4.51 19.08
N GLY A 528 19.17 4.09 20.34
CA GLY A 528 18.04 4.47 21.19
C GLY A 528 18.00 5.98 21.48
N LYS A 529 19.17 6.63 21.64
CA LYS A 529 19.27 8.09 21.80
C LYS A 529 18.83 8.83 20.53
N TYR A 530 19.24 8.35 19.35
CA TYR A 530 18.82 8.90 18.06
C TYR A 530 17.29 8.90 17.93
N PHE A 531 16.65 7.73 18.06
CA PHE A 531 15.20 7.62 17.94
C PHE A 531 14.45 8.33 19.08
N SER A 532 14.99 8.34 20.30
CA SER A 532 14.43 9.14 21.40
C SER A 532 14.44 10.65 21.09
N ASN A 533 15.49 11.16 20.43
CA ASN A 533 15.56 12.56 20.02
C ASN A 533 14.57 12.85 18.88
N GLN A 534 14.48 11.95 17.89
CA GLN A 534 13.48 12.05 16.82
C GLN A 534 12.06 12.02 17.38
N ASN A 535 11.78 11.14 18.34
CA ASN A 535 10.50 11.08 19.03
C ASN A 535 10.21 12.31 19.86
N LYS A 536 11.21 12.98 20.43
CA LYS A 536 11.00 14.29 21.08
C LYS A 536 10.65 15.37 20.06
N LEU A 537 11.30 15.38 18.89
CA LEU A 537 10.96 16.28 17.79
C LEU A 537 9.53 16.00 17.28
N GLN A 538 9.15 14.72 17.16
CA GLN A 538 7.79 14.31 16.82
C GLN A 538 6.79 14.57 17.95
N GLN A 539 7.17 14.50 19.22
CA GLN A 539 6.30 14.86 20.35
C GLN A 539 6.05 16.37 20.42
N GLN A 540 7.04 17.19 20.05
CA GLN A 540 6.82 18.62 19.80
C GLN A 540 5.86 18.88 18.62
N GLN A 541 5.71 17.92 17.70
CA GLN A 541 4.61 17.91 16.71
C GLN A 541 3.30 17.45 17.37
N GLN A 542 3.32 16.36 18.16
CA GLN A 542 2.14 15.66 18.71
C GLN A 542 1.48 16.30 19.94
N ASP A 543 2.14 17.18 20.71
CA ASP A 543 1.49 17.99 21.76
C ASP A 543 0.37 18.90 21.19
N SER A 544 0.18 18.89 19.86
CA SER A 544 -0.89 19.58 19.12
C SER A 544 -1.77 18.68 18.23
N VAL A 545 -1.52 17.36 18.10
CA VAL A 545 -2.09 16.54 16.98
C VAL A 545 -3.27 15.64 17.38
N ILE A 546 -3.50 15.36 18.66
CA ILE A 546 -4.69 14.60 19.08
C ILE A 546 -5.59 15.49 19.94
N ASN A 547 -6.13 16.54 19.32
CA ASN A 547 -7.34 17.14 19.88
C ASN A 547 -8.52 16.25 19.47
N TYR A 548 -9.08 15.52 20.42
CA TYR A 548 -10.27 14.66 20.25
C TYR A 548 -11.51 15.41 19.69
N GLN A 549 -11.43 16.74 19.57
CA GLN A 549 -12.46 17.60 18.97
C GLN A 549 -12.28 17.88 17.46
N SER A 550 -11.13 17.57 16.83
CA SER A 550 -10.99 17.76 15.38
C SER A 550 -11.94 16.82 14.64
N PRO A 551 -12.74 17.26 13.64
CA PRO A 551 -13.63 16.35 12.92
C PRO A 551 -12.88 15.44 11.93
N TYR A 552 -11.69 15.86 11.46
CA TYR A 552 -10.84 15.09 10.55
C TYR A 552 -9.37 15.11 10.97
N HIS A 553 -8.61 14.10 10.54
CA HIS A 553 -7.16 13.98 10.77
C HIS A 553 -6.45 13.46 9.52
N VAL A 554 -5.30 14.06 9.16
CA VAL A 554 -4.47 13.61 8.03
C VAL A 554 -3.46 12.56 8.52
N ARG A 555 -3.57 11.34 8.00
CA ARG A 555 -2.66 10.23 8.29
C ARG A 555 -1.74 9.94 7.11
N GLY A 556 -0.54 9.45 7.38
CA GLY A 556 0.40 8.94 6.38
C GLY A 556 1.85 9.38 6.65
N PRO A 557 2.75 8.49 7.10
CA PRO A 557 4.10 8.87 7.54
C PRO A 557 4.96 9.47 6.42
N ILE A 558 4.77 9.01 5.17
CA ILE A 558 5.46 9.57 4.00
C ILE A 558 4.96 10.99 3.70
N ASN A 559 3.65 11.24 3.87
CA ASN A 559 3.08 12.58 3.67
C ASN A 559 3.55 13.55 4.74
N GLU A 560 3.62 13.10 5.99
CA GLU A 560 4.15 13.86 7.11
C GLU A 560 5.59 14.32 6.85
N VAL A 561 6.48 13.41 6.46
CA VAL A 561 7.86 13.75 6.08
C VAL A 561 7.88 14.79 4.95
N CYS A 562 7.15 14.54 3.85
CA CYS A 562 7.07 15.48 2.73
C CYS A 562 6.57 16.87 3.18
N SER A 563 5.57 16.90 4.07
CA SER A 563 4.95 18.13 4.57
C SER A 563 5.90 18.90 5.47
N GLU A 564 6.53 18.25 6.45
CA GLU A 564 7.46 18.91 7.38
C GLU A 564 8.69 19.47 6.65
N ILE A 565 9.22 18.78 5.64
CA ILE A 565 10.27 19.34 4.77
C ILE A 565 9.77 20.62 4.08
N LEU A 566 8.57 20.58 3.49
CA LEU A 566 7.99 21.73 2.82
C LEU A 566 7.73 22.90 3.78
N LEU A 567 7.23 22.64 5.01
CA LEU A 567 7.05 23.67 6.03
C LEU A 567 8.38 24.28 6.45
N SER A 568 9.40 23.46 6.67
CA SER A 568 10.77 23.90 6.98
C SER A 568 11.31 24.82 5.89
N ARG A 569 11.12 24.44 4.62
CA ARG A 569 11.56 25.24 3.46
C ARG A 569 10.74 26.51 3.23
N MET A 570 9.44 26.49 3.50
CA MET A 570 8.58 27.69 3.46
C MET A 570 9.03 28.74 4.47
N CYS A 571 9.49 28.29 5.63
CA CYS A 571 9.90 29.13 6.75
C CYS A 571 11.40 29.38 6.85
N ALA A 572 12.20 28.82 5.94
CA ALA A 572 13.62 29.11 5.86
C ALA A 572 13.83 30.59 5.51
N SER A 573 14.36 31.36 6.45
CA SER A 573 14.83 32.72 6.21
C SER A 573 16.01 32.68 5.25
N LYS A 574 15.85 33.08 3.98
CA LYS A 574 17.01 33.55 3.23
C LYS A 574 17.31 34.97 3.75
N GLY A 575 18.30 35.08 4.63
CA GLY A 575 18.67 36.36 5.24
C GLY A 575 19.87 36.26 6.17
N ALA A 576 21.03 35.89 5.64
CA ALA A 576 22.37 36.31 6.09
C ALA A 576 23.42 35.84 5.06
N VAL A 577 23.51 36.54 3.93
CA VAL A 577 24.80 36.83 3.28
C VAL A 577 24.88 38.33 3.16
#